data_AF-A0AAV3QQB0-F1
#
_entry.id   AF-A0AAV3QQB0-F1
#
_cell.length_a   1.000
_cell.length_b   1.000
_cell.length_c   1.000
_cell.angle_alpha   90.00
_cell.angle_beta   90.00
_cell.angle_gamma   90.00
#
_symmetry.space_group_name_H-M   'P 1'
#
loop_
_entity.id
_entity.type
_entity.pdbx_description
1 polymer ?
#
loop_
_entity_poly.entity_id
_entity_poly.type
_entity_poly.pdbx_seq_one_letter_code
_entity_poly.pdbx_strand_id
1 'polypeptide(L)'
;MTAVDNMTVYSASMTIILPKVPPCKHCGAYRFYRETNQICCSKGEIRLAESELHPYLVSLITGTDAKSKEFQNMIRTYNNHFAFTSIGICCDEKYQRRDHGIYTVRV
;
A
#
# COMPACT_ATOMS: atom_id res chain seq x y z
N MET A 1 -21.37 -44.28 -12.99
CA MET A 1 -19.90 -44.19 -12.99
C MET A 1 -19.56 -42.72 -13.30
N THR A 2 -19.81 -41.77 -12.40
CA THR A 2 -18.88 -41.23 -11.36
C THR A 2 -17.48 -41.00 -11.94
N ALA A 3 -16.92 -39.79 -11.95
CA ALA A 3 -16.74 -38.84 -10.83
C ALA A 3 -16.76 -37.39 -11.36
N VAL A 4 -17.62 -36.46 -10.91
CA VAL A 4 -17.53 -35.61 -9.69
C VAL A 4 -16.15 -35.38 -9.08
N ASP A 5 -15.80 -34.09 -9.05
CA ASP A 5 -14.93 -33.37 -8.12
C ASP A 5 -13.45 -33.75 -8.05
N ASN A 6 -12.60 -32.73 -8.22
CA ASN A 6 -11.60 -32.40 -7.22
C ASN A 6 -11.10 -30.97 -7.43
N MET A 7 -11.90 -30.07 -6.83
CA MET A 7 -11.46 -28.81 -6.27
C MET A 7 -10.32 -29.11 -5.29
N THR A 8 -9.07 -29.08 -5.78
CA THR A 8 -7.90 -29.03 -4.91
C THR A 8 -7.84 -27.66 -4.29
N VAL A 9 -8.46 -27.59 -3.12
CA VAL A 9 -8.15 -26.71 -1.99
C VAL A 9 -6.76 -26.10 -2.14
N TYR A 10 -6.68 -24.82 -2.49
CA TYR A 10 -5.45 -24.03 -2.35
C TYR A 10 -5.13 -23.98 -0.86
N SER A 11 -4.24 -24.88 -0.43
CA SER A 11 -3.80 -24.99 0.95
C SER A 11 -3.12 -23.69 1.38
N ALA A 12 -3.35 -23.33 2.63
CA ALA A 12 -2.87 -22.10 3.22
C ALA A 12 -1.33 -21.97 3.12
N SER A 13 -0.91 -20.74 2.78
CA SER A 13 0.37 -20.12 3.13
C SER A 13 1.66 -20.73 2.55
N MET A 14 1.88 -20.53 1.25
CA MET A 14 3.25 -20.36 0.75
C MET A 14 3.57 -18.86 0.77
N THR A 15 4.33 -18.40 1.75
CA THR A 15 4.80 -17.01 1.79
C THR A 15 5.71 -16.78 0.58
N ILE A 16 5.23 -16.02 -0.42
CA ILE A 16 6.05 -15.61 -1.56
C ILE A 16 7.00 -14.53 -1.06
N ILE A 17 8.22 -14.92 -0.72
CA ILE A 17 9.28 -13.97 -0.37
C ILE A 17 9.84 -13.39 -1.66
N LEU A 18 9.65 -12.09 -1.86
CA LEU A 18 10.22 -11.39 -3.01
C LEU A 18 11.75 -11.28 -2.83
N PRO A 19 12.54 -11.43 -3.92
CA PRO A 19 13.97 -11.16 -3.86
C PRO A 19 14.24 -9.72 -3.45
N LYS A 20 15.28 -9.51 -2.64
CA LYS A 20 15.69 -8.17 -2.21
C LYS A 20 16.28 -7.40 -3.38
N VAL A 21 15.86 -6.14 -3.53
CA VAL A 21 16.44 -5.18 -4.48
C VAL A 21 17.28 -4.19 -3.70
N PRO A 22 18.51 -3.86 -4.14
CA PRO A 22 19.29 -2.81 -3.51
C PRO A 22 18.59 -1.46 -3.63
N PRO A 23 18.72 -0.57 -2.62
CA PRO A 23 18.15 0.77 -2.68
C PRO A 23 18.73 1.57 -3.86
N CYS A 24 17.95 2.53 -4.35
CA CYS A 24 18.37 3.37 -5.46
C CYS A 24 19.66 4.14 -5.14
N LYS A 25 20.64 4.10 -6.05
CA LYS A 25 21.94 4.79 -5.87
C LYS A 25 21.84 6.32 -5.85
N HIS A 26 20.77 6.89 -6.41
CA HIS A 26 20.59 8.33 -6.53
C HIS A 26 19.79 8.93 -5.36
N CYS A 27 18.69 8.28 -4.96
CA CYS A 27 17.76 8.80 -3.95
C CYS A 27 17.57 7.90 -2.71
N GLY A 28 18.22 6.74 -2.64
CA GLY A 28 18.10 5.80 -1.52
C GLY A 28 16.77 5.05 -1.44
N ALA A 29 15.83 5.29 -2.36
CA ALA A 29 14.50 4.66 -2.32
C ALA A 29 14.55 3.13 -2.46
N TYR A 30 13.76 2.45 -1.64
CA TYR A 30 13.49 1.01 -1.76
C TYR A 30 12.53 0.72 -2.91
N ARG A 31 12.69 -0.46 -3.52
CA ARG A 31 11.90 -0.91 -4.66
C ARG A 31 11.57 -2.38 -4.56
N PHE A 32 10.45 -2.77 -5.15
CA PHE A 32 10.08 -4.18 -5.30
C PHE A 32 10.84 -4.84 -6.47
N TYR A 33 10.99 -6.16 -6.41
CA TYR A 33 11.77 -6.97 -7.35
C TYR A 33 11.52 -6.71 -8.84
N ARG A 34 10.29 -6.34 -9.22
CA ARG A 34 9.90 -6.13 -10.62
C ARG A 34 9.62 -4.67 -11.00
N GLU A 35 9.86 -3.74 -10.09
CA GLU A 35 9.70 -2.31 -10.42
C GLU A 35 10.84 -1.83 -11.32
N THR A 36 10.57 -0.84 -12.16
CA THR A 36 11.59 -0.26 -13.05
C THR A 36 12.50 0.72 -12.30
N ASN A 37 13.71 0.93 -12.83
CA ASN A 37 14.68 1.86 -12.24
C ASN A 37 14.26 3.35 -12.32
N GLN A 38 13.19 3.65 -13.04
CA GLN A 38 12.70 5.03 -13.23
C GLN A 38 11.63 5.44 -12.21
N ILE A 39 11.02 4.49 -11.49
CA ILE A 39 9.83 4.76 -10.66
C ILE A 39 10.08 5.71 -9.48
N CYS A 40 11.31 5.80 -8.99
CA CYS A 40 11.64 6.59 -7.80
C CYS A 40 12.16 8.01 -8.10
N CYS A 41 13.10 8.15 -9.02
CA CYS A 41 13.75 9.44 -9.33
C CYS A 41 14.12 9.57 -10.81
N SER A 42 13.50 8.78 -11.69
CA SER A 42 13.83 8.74 -13.12
C SER A 42 15.33 8.56 -13.38
N LYS A 43 15.96 7.59 -12.69
CA LYS A 43 17.42 7.33 -12.78
C LYS A 43 18.30 8.55 -12.40
N GLY A 44 17.82 9.40 -11.48
CA GLY A 44 18.55 10.56 -10.97
C GLY A 44 18.23 11.87 -11.68
N GLU A 45 17.34 11.86 -12.68
CA GLU A 45 16.88 13.09 -13.34
C GLU A 45 16.01 13.95 -12.42
N ILE A 46 15.27 13.32 -11.48
CA ILE A 46 14.39 14.03 -10.54
C ILE A 46 15.03 14.03 -9.16
N ARG A 47 15.30 15.23 -8.64
CA ARG A 47 15.66 15.42 -7.23
C ARG A 47 14.38 15.54 -6.40
N LEU A 48 14.09 14.50 -5.62
CA LEU A 48 12.99 14.53 -4.66
C LEU A 48 13.31 15.55 -3.56
N ALA A 49 12.31 16.35 -3.17
CA ALA A 49 12.44 17.24 -2.02
C ALA A 49 12.50 16.42 -0.73
N GLU A 50 13.42 16.77 0.16
CA GLU A 50 13.40 16.24 1.53
C GLU A 50 12.19 16.84 2.24
N SER A 51 11.16 16.03 2.44
CA SER A 51 10.03 16.39 3.27
C SER A 51 10.25 15.83 4.66
N GLU A 52 10.42 16.70 5.65
CA GLU A 52 10.35 16.27 7.04
C GLU A 52 8.92 15.85 7.36
N LEU A 53 8.77 14.61 7.84
CA LEU A 53 7.49 14.15 8.37
C LEU A 53 7.22 14.84 9.70
N HIS A 54 6.03 15.44 9.83
CA HIS A 54 5.64 16.10 11.06
C HIS A 54 5.75 15.13 12.26
N PRO A 55 6.36 15.50 13.40
CA PRO A 55 6.63 14.59 14.52
C PRO A 55 5.40 13.85 15.03
N TYR A 56 4.24 14.50 14.98
CA TYR A 56 2.97 13.88 15.34
C TYR A 56 2.60 12.69 14.43
N LEU A 57 2.83 12.78 13.11
CA LEU A 57 2.61 11.67 12.19
C LEU A 57 3.57 10.52 12.46
N VAL A 58 4.85 10.85 12.76
CA VAL A 58 5.83 9.83 13.18
C VAL A 58 5.33 9.12 14.43
N SER A 59 4.84 9.86 15.43
CA SER A 59 4.31 9.29 16.66
C SER A 59 3.12 8.35 16.41
N LEU A 60 2.22 8.68 15.47
CA LEU A 60 1.09 7.81 15.12
C LEU A 60 1.55 6.53 14.40
N ILE A 61 2.57 6.62 13.55
CA ILE A 61 3.08 5.48 12.75
C ILE A 61 3.90 4.53 13.62
N THR A 62 4.70 5.04 14.55
CA THR A 62 5.64 4.23 15.36
C THR A 62 5.20 4.04 16.81
N GLY A 63 4.17 4.75 17.26
CA GLY A 63 3.69 4.72 18.63
C GLY A 63 2.99 3.41 19.00
N THR A 64 2.90 3.15 20.30
CA THR A 64 2.32 1.91 20.87
C THR A 64 1.07 2.16 21.71
N ASP A 65 0.69 3.42 21.89
CA ASP A 65 -0.53 3.85 22.57
C ASP A 65 -1.78 3.46 21.76
N ALA A 66 -2.94 3.57 22.40
CA ALA A 66 -4.22 3.16 21.81
C ALA A 66 -4.53 3.92 20.51
N LYS A 67 -4.21 5.22 20.46
CA LYS A 67 -4.47 6.07 19.29
C LYS A 67 -3.55 5.69 18.13
N SER A 68 -2.27 5.45 18.40
CA SER A 68 -1.32 5.00 17.39
C SER A 68 -1.69 3.61 16.83
N LYS A 69 -2.10 2.68 17.69
CA LYS A 69 -2.58 1.35 17.26
C LYS A 69 -3.83 1.44 16.40
N GLU A 70 -4.81 2.26 16.81
CA GLU A 70 -5.99 2.53 16.00
C GLU A 70 -5.59 3.12 14.66
N PHE A 71 -4.71 4.13 14.64
CA PHE A 71 -4.23 4.75 13.41
C PHE A 71 -3.53 3.74 12.49
N GLN A 72 -2.61 2.93 12.99
CA GLN A 72 -1.89 1.92 12.21
C GLN A 72 -2.83 0.87 11.63
N ASN A 73 -3.80 0.40 12.42
CA ASN A 73 -4.86 -0.47 11.93
C ASN A 73 -5.69 0.25 10.86
N MET A 74 -6.01 1.53 11.07
CA MET A 74 -6.91 2.31 10.24
C MET A 74 -6.26 3.03 9.05
N ILE A 75 -4.93 2.97 8.91
CA ILE A 75 -4.13 3.84 8.01
C ILE A 75 -4.59 3.80 6.55
N ARG A 76 -4.91 2.60 6.03
CA ARG A 76 -5.43 2.44 4.66
C ARG A 76 -6.74 3.19 4.45
N THR A 77 -7.63 3.20 5.43
CA THR A 77 -8.93 3.88 5.33
C THR A 77 -8.76 5.39 5.39
N TYR A 78 -7.91 5.88 6.29
CA TYR A 78 -7.59 7.31 6.32
C TYR A 78 -7.01 7.78 4.99
N ASN A 79 -6.02 7.07 4.45
CA ASN A 79 -5.39 7.44 3.18
C ASN A 79 -6.39 7.38 2.02
N ASN A 80 -7.26 6.37 1.97
CA ASN A 80 -8.27 6.26 0.93
C ASN A 80 -9.30 7.37 1.01
N HIS A 81 -9.79 7.72 2.20
CA HIS A 81 -10.71 8.85 2.34
C HIS A 81 -10.05 10.15 1.86
N PHE A 82 -8.79 10.38 2.20
CA PHE A 82 -8.05 11.56 1.76
C PHE A 82 -7.74 11.60 0.25
N ALA A 83 -7.54 10.44 -0.38
CA ALA A 83 -7.23 10.38 -1.81
C ALA A 83 -8.32 10.95 -2.72
N PHE A 84 -9.56 11.06 -2.23
CA PHE A 84 -10.72 11.52 -3.00
C PHE A 84 -11.28 12.87 -2.54
N THR A 85 -10.72 13.51 -1.50
CA THR A 85 -11.24 14.80 -1.01
C THR A 85 -11.04 15.94 -2.00
N SER A 86 -10.11 15.83 -2.95
CA SER A 86 -9.75 16.93 -3.87
C SER A 86 -10.49 16.94 -5.20
N ILE A 87 -11.18 15.87 -5.61
CA ILE A 87 -11.76 15.74 -6.97
C ILE A 87 -13.30 15.75 -6.98
N GLY A 88 -13.98 15.84 -5.83
CA GLY A 88 -15.46 15.85 -5.82
C GLY A 88 -16.08 14.58 -6.41
N ILE A 89 -15.32 13.48 -6.40
CA ILE A 89 -15.77 12.19 -6.92
C ILE A 89 -16.79 11.60 -5.93
N CYS A 90 -17.95 11.18 -6.44
CA CYS A 90 -18.89 10.37 -5.68
C CYS A 90 -18.28 8.99 -5.44
N CYS A 91 -17.73 8.79 -4.25
CA CYS A 91 -17.27 7.48 -3.84
C CYS A 91 -18.46 6.54 -3.68
N ASP A 92 -18.43 5.40 -4.39
CA ASP A 92 -19.39 4.31 -4.22
C ASP A 92 -19.17 3.66 -2.84
N GLU A 93 -20.16 3.70 -1.94
CA GLU A 93 -20.06 3.16 -0.56
C GLU A 93 -19.60 1.70 -0.52
N LYS A 94 -19.97 0.92 -1.55
CA LYS A 94 -19.58 -0.50 -1.68
C LYS A 94 -18.07 -0.71 -1.81
N TYR A 95 -17.32 0.29 -2.25
CA TYR A 95 -15.87 0.22 -2.42
C TYR A 95 -15.09 0.97 -1.34
N GLN A 96 -15.77 1.63 -0.39
CA GLN A 96 -15.10 2.29 0.73
C GLN A 96 -14.82 1.35 1.92
N ARG A 97 -15.44 0.18 1.93
CA ARG A 97 -15.31 -0.78 3.03
C ARG A 97 -13.99 -1.54 2.97
N ARG A 98 -13.47 -1.86 4.17
CA ARG A 98 -12.17 -2.54 4.39
C ARG A 98 -12.13 -4.01 3.99
N ASP A 99 -13.30 -4.59 3.77
CA ASP A 99 -13.55 -6.02 3.56
C ASP A 99 -13.40 -6.45 2.09
N HIS A 100 -13.31 -5.51 1.15
CA HIS A 100 -13.16 -5.80 -0.28
C HIS A 100 -11.79 -5.33 -0.79
N GLY A 101 -11.21 -6.08 -1.75
CA GLY A 101 -9.79 -6.06 -2.15
C GLY A 101 -9.18 -4.69 -2.52
N ILE A 102 -8.76 -4.51 -3.78
CA ILE A 102 -8.17 -3.25 -4.21
C ILE A 102 -9.28 -2.20 -4.30
N TYR A 103 -9.11 -1.08 -3.60
CA TYR A 103 -10.02 0.06 -3.62
C TYR A 103 -10.04 0.62 -5.04
N THR A 104 -11.06 0.25 -5.82
CA THR A 104 -11.23 0.73 -7.19
C THR A 104 -12.24 1.87 -7.18
N VAL A 105 -11.81 3.02 -7.70
CA VAL A 105 -12.71 4.13 -8.01
C VAL A 105 -12.89 4.13 -9.52
N ARG A 106 -14.15 4.13 -9.97
CA ARG A 106 -14.47 4.34 -11.38
C ARG A 106 -14.43 5.84 -11.65
N VAL A 107 -13.71 6.21 -12.69
CA VAL A 107 -13.69 7.56 -13.28
C VAL A 107 -14.54 7.52 -14.54
#